data_AF-A0A7D5N7Q6-F1
#
_entry.id   AF-A0A7D5N7Q6-F1
#
_cell.length_a   1.000
_cell.length_b   1.000
_cell.length_c   1.000
_cell.angle_alpha   90.00
_cell.angle_beta   90.00
_cell.angle_gamma   90.00
#
_symmetry.space_group_name_H-M   'P 1'
#
loop_
_entity.id
_entity.type
_entity.pdbx_description
1 polymer ?
#
loop_
_entity_poly.entity_id
_entity_poly.type
_entity_poly.pdbx_seq_one_letter_code
_entity_poly.pdbx_strand_id
1 'polypeptide(L)'
;MTMHFFTVPALNPQPAQDELNRFCASHRVVDIERQLVAAGANSYWVLCVTVSAGAGVQPDALKAPERKAGARAEAGTAAARVDYRQVLSEPDFAVYADLRVWRKAVAEQEGVPVYAVFTNEQLAEIVRRRVDRLAALGEIEGIGPARLERYGEAVLMRLRAAPRPANGVSP
;
A
#
# COMPACT_ATOMS: atom_id res chain seq x y z
N MET A 1 -1.11 -14.05 22.69
CA MET A 1 -0.51 -13.91 21.34
C MET A 1 0.66 -14.85 21.28
N THR A 2 0.84 -15.55 20.17
CA THR A 2 1.90 -16.55 20.00
C THR A 2 2.70 -16.22 18.74
N MET A 3 4.03 -16.21 18.86
CA MET A 3 4.93 -15.94 17.74
C MET A 3 5.39 -17.25 17.11
N HIS A 4 5.41 -17.30 15.78
CA HIS A 4 5.88 -18.45 15.00
C HIS A 4 6.89 -17.96 13.97
N PHE A 5 7.99 -18.70 13.81
CA PHE A 5 9.08 -18.31 12.93
C PHE A 5 9.15 -19.22 11.71
N PHE A 6 9.31 -18.62 10.54
CA PHE A 6 9.45 -19.31 9.27
C PHE A 6 10.72 -18.86 8.56
N THR A 7 11.31 -19.74 7.76
CA THR A 7 12.39 -19.39 6.85
C THR A 7 12.00 -19.77 5.43
N VAL A 8 12.13 -18.83 4.49
CA VAL A 8 11.77 -19.04 3.09
C VAL A 8 13.01 -18.80 2.23
N PRO A 9 13.62 -19.85 1.66
CA PRO A 9 14.76 -19.71 0.76
C PRO A 9 14.45 -18.79 -0.42
N ALA A 10 15.39 -17.92 -0.78
CA ALA A 10 15.23 -17.03 -1.94
C ALA A 10 15.28 -17.81 -3.26
N LEU A 11 16.02 -18.93 -3.30
CA LEU A 11 16.04 -19.89 -4.38
C LEU A 11 15.16 -21.08 -4.01
N ASN A 12 14.19 -21.41 -4.87
CA ASN A 12 13.20 -22.49 -4.66
C ASN A 12 12.32 -22.31 -3.39
N PRO A 13 11.60 -21.19 -3.24
CA PRO A 13 10.82 -20.89 -2.02
C PRO A 13 9.62 -21.82 -1.76
N GLN A 14 9.16 -22.55 -2.78
CA GLN A 14 7.83 -23.13 -2.87
C GLN A 14 7.44 -23.99 -1.65
N PRO A 15 8.26 -24.96 -1.20
CA PRO A 15 7.89 -25.78 -0.04
C PRO A 15 7.69 -24.97 1.25
N ALA A 16 8.60 -24.03 1.52
CA ALA A 16 8.54 -23.19 2.71
C ALA A 16 7.43 -22.14 2.62
N GLN A 17 7.18 -21.63 1.41
CA GLN A 17 6.10 -20.70 1.12
C GLN A 17 4.73 -21.37 1.31
N ASP A 18 4.56 -22.62 0.86
CA ASP A 18 3.32 -23.38 1.02
C ASP A 18 3.01 -23.68 2.49
N GLU A 19 4.03 -23.97 3.29
CA GLU A 19 3.91 -24.16 4.73
C GLU A 19 3.48 -22.87 5.43
N LEU A 20 4.15 -21.75 5.15
CA LEU A 20 3.78 -20.44 5.67
C LEU A 20 2.35 -20.06 5.27
N ASN A 21 1.97 -20.27 4.01
CA ASN A 21 0.63 -19.98 3.51
C ASN A 21 -0.43 -20.81 4.25
N ARG A 22 -0.16 -22.10 4.48
CA ARG A 22 -1.06 -23.00 5.23
C ARG A 22 -1.20 -22.54 6.69
N PHE A 23 -0.10 -22.10 7.30
CA PHE A 23 -0.11 -21.55 8.65
C PHE A 23 -0.96 -20.27 8.73
N CYS A 24 -0.72 -19.31 7.84
CA CYS A 24 -1.48 -18.06 7.79
C CYS A 24 -2.97 -18.29 7.48
N ALA A 25 -3.31 -19.31 6.70
CA ALA A 25 -4.69 -19.67 6.42
C ALA A 25 -5.43 -20.27 7.63
N SER A 26 -4.70 -20.99 8.50
CA SER A 26 -5.26 -21.68 9.67
C SER A 26 -5.25 -20.84 10.94
N HIS A 27 -4.52 -19.73 10.97
CA HIS A 27 -4.35 -18.89 12.16
C HIS A 27 -4.80 -17.44 11.92
N ARG A 28 -5.26 -16.80 12.98
CA ARG A 28 -5.55 -15.37 12.97
C ARG A 28 -4.24 -14.58 13.13
N VAL A 29 -3.60 -14.33 12.00
CA VAL A 29 -2.39 -13.51 11.92
C VAL A 29 -2.71 -12.07 12.27
N VAL A 30 -1.97 -11.54 13.23
CA VAL A 30 -2.08 -10.15 13.71
C VAL A 30 -0.97 -9.30 13.09
N ASP A 31 0.22 -9.87 12.95
CA ASP A 31 1.38 -9.16 12.43
C ASP A 31 2.37 -10.14 11.75
N ILE A 32 3.11 -9.64 10.76
CA ILE A 32 4.18 -10.38 10.10
C ILE A 32 5.38 -9.45 9.90
N GLU A 33 6.45 -9.71 10.64
CA GLU A 33 7.75 -9.08 10.44
C GLU A 33 8.60 -9.94 9.51
N ARG A 34 9.35 -9.30 8.61
CA ARG A 34 10.20 -10.00 7.63
C ARG A 34 11.58 -9.38 7.52
N GLN A 35 12.59 -10.23 7.47
CA GLN A 35 13.99 -9.82 7.29
C GLN A 35 14.66 -10.71 6.26
N LEU A 36 15.33 -10.11 5.27
CA LEU A 36 16.16 -10.84 4.32
C LEU A 36 17.55 -11.08 4.94
N VAL A 37 17.96 -12.35 4.96
CA VAL A 37 19.34 -12.73 5.24
C VAL A 37 20.04 -12.89 3.89
N ALA A 38 20.90 -11.93 3.55
CA ALA A 38 21.67 -11.96 2.31
C ALA A 38 22.90 -12.87 2.46
N ALA A 39 22.85 -14.04 1.84
CA ALA A 39 23.91 -15.06 1.87
C ALA A 39 24.17 -15.64 0.46
N GLY A 40 24.06 -14.79 -0.57
CA GLY A 40 24.24 -15.19 -1.97
C GLY A 40 23.19 -16.22 -2.40
N ALA A 41 23.63 -17.36 -2.94
CA ALA A 41 22.75 -18.46 -3.34
C ALA A 41 21.95 -19.05 -2.16
N ASN A 42 22.45 -18.89 -0.92
CA ASN A 42 21.78 -19.34 0.29
C ASN A 42 20.97 -18.23 0.96
N SER A 43 20.62 -17.16 0.25
CA SER A 43 19.79 -16.10 0.84
C SER A 43 18.42 -16.65 1.19
N TYR A 44 17.85 -16.21 2.31
CA TYR A 44 16.51 -16.60 2.75
C TYR A 44 15.83 -15.46 3.51
N TRP A 45 14.51 -15.48 3.50
CA TRP A 45 13.69 -14.61 4.32
C TRP A 45 13.40 -15.28 5.65
N VAL A 46 13.57 -14.54 6.75
CA VAL A 46 13.04 -14.90 8.06
C VAL A 46 11.73 -14.16 8.24
N LEU A 47 10.68 -14.86 8.65
CA LEU A 47 9.40 -14.28 8.99
C LEU A 47 9.03 -14.60 10.43
N CYS A 48 8.65 -13.59 11.20
CA CYS A 48 8.03 -13.72 12.51
C CYS A 48 6.53 -13.45 12.34
N VAL A 49 5.71 -14.47 12.57
CA VAL A 49 4.25 -14.39 12.43
C VAL A 49 3.65 -14.39 13.83
N THR A 50 3.00 -13.29 14.20
CA THR A 50 2.29 -13.18 15.46
C THR A 50 0.82 -13.53 15.26
N VAL A 51 0.33 -14.52 16.01
CA VAL A 51 -1.07 -14.97 15.95
C VAL A 51 -1.80 -14.71 17.27
N SER A 52 -3.10 -14.47 17.21
CA SER A 52 -3.97 -14.30 18.39
C SER A 52 -4.81 -15.54 18.66
N ALA A 53 -5.12 -15.80 19.94
CA ALA A 53 -6.02 -16.89 20.34
C ALA A 53 -7.47 -16.43 20.12
N GLY A 54 -8.18 -17.11 19.21
CA GLY A 54 -9.58 -16.86 18.88
C GLY A 54 -9.99 -17.62 17.61
N ALA A 55 -11.22 -18.15 17.56
CA ALA A 55 -11.75 -18.87 16.40
C ALA A 55 -11.76 -17.97 15.15
N GLY A 56 -11.25 -18.50 14.04
CA GLY A 56 -10.86 -17.72 12.86
C GLY A 56 -12.02 -17.19 12.03
N VAL A 57 -12.04 -15.87 11.85
CA VAL A 57 -12.40 -15.25 10.57
C VAL A 57 -11.10 -14.70 10.00
N GLN A 58 -10.65 -15.27 8.88
CA GLN A 58 -9.58 -14.68 8.08
C GLN A 58 -10.04 -13.26 7.69
N PRO A 59 -9.26 -12.20 7.97
CA PRO A 59 -9.50 -10.94 7.31
C PRO A 59 -9.37 -11.16 5.79
N ASP A 60 -10.27 -10.58 5.00
CA ASP A 60 -10.42 -10.79 3.55
C ASP A 60 -9.13 -10.47 2.72
N ALA A 61 -8.10 -9.92 3.38
CA ALA A 61 -6.81 -9.53 2.84
C ALA A 61 -5.82 -10.67 2.53
N LEU A 62 -6.13 -11.95 2.82
CA LEU A 62 -5.17 -13.08 2.68
C LEU A 62 -5.58 -14.19 1.70
N LYS A 63 -6.65 -14.03 0.91
CA LYS A 63 -6.96 -14.97 -0.19
C LYS A 63 -5.89 -14.86 -1.28
N ALA A 64 -5.03 -15.87 -1.40
CA ALA A 64 -4.04 -15.98 -2.47
C ALA A 64 -4.72 -16.35 -3.81
N PRO A 65 -4.55 -15.59 -4.90
CA PRO A 65 -4.83 -16.10 -6.23
C PRO A 65 -3.63 -16.91 -6.72
N GLU A 66 -3.87 -18.16 -7.12
CA GLU A 66 -2.91 -18.99 -7.83
C GLU A 66 -2.38 -18.23 -9.06
N ARG A 67 -1.06 -17.99 -9.13
CA ARG A 67 -0.42 -17.39 -10.31
C ARG A 67 0.52 -18.38 -10.99
N LYS A 68 0.20 -18.67 -12.24
CA LYS A 68 1.10 -19.31 -13.21
C LYS A 68 2.37 -18.49 -13.39
N ALA A 69 3.47 -19.21 -13.56
CA ALA A 69 4.83 -18.72 -13.64
C ALA A 69 5.07 -17.73 -14.81
N GLY A 70 5.92 -16.73 -14.54
CA GLY A 70 6.65 -15.98 -15.56
C GLY A 70 6.26 -14.51 -15.69
N ALA A 71 6.91 -13.64 -14.90
CA ALA A 71 7.51 -12.36 -15.35
C ALA A 71 7.89 -11.50 -14.14
N ARG A 72 9.10 -10.96 -14.24
CA ARG A 72 9.83 -10.14 -13.27
C ARG A 72 9.11 -8.82 -12.96
N ALA A 73 9.30 -8.35 -11.72
CA ALA A 73 9.15 -6.98 -11.23
C ALA A 73 7.79 -6.52 -10.64
N GLU A 74 7.91 -6.09 -9.37
CA GLU A 74 7.13 -5.09 -8.64
C GLU A 74 5.85 -5.50 -7.89
N ALA A 75 5.90 -5.19 -6.60
CA ALA A 75 4.97 -5.46 -5.52
C ALA A 75 3.59 -4.79 -5.70
N GLY A 76 2.60 -5.33 -4.98
CA GLY A 76 1.37 -4.62 -4.61
C GLY A 76 0.12 -5.11 -5.32
N THR A 77 -0.73 -5.80 -4.55
CA THR A 77 -2.20 -5.88 -4.59
C THR A 77 -2.89 -5.87 -5.95
N ALA A 78 -3.38 -7.05 -6.35
CA ALA A 78 -4.34 -7.23 -7.43
C ALA A 78 -5.77 -6.82 -6.98
N ALA A 79 -5.98 -5.55 -6.66
CA ALA A 79 -7.17 -4.90 -7.18
C ALA A 79 -6.83 -4.59 -8.64
N ALA A 80 -7.78 -4.73 -9.57
CA ALA A 80 -7.59 -4.41 -10.99
C ALA A 80 -6.68 -3.18 -11.09
N ARG A 81 -5.47 -3.33 -11.66
CA ARG A 81 -4.47 -2.25 -11.72
C ARG A 81 -5.09 -1.13 -12.53
N VAL A 82 -5.76 -0.20 -11.86
CA VAL A 82 -6.30 1.00 -12.48
C VAL A 82 -5.09 1.75 -12.97
N ASP A 83 -4.92 1.79 -14.29
CA ASP A 83 -3.90 2.61 -14.91
C ASP A 83 -4.38 4.06 -14.79
N TYR A 84 -4.04 4.71 -13.67
CA TYR A 84 -4.43 6.09 -13.42
C TYR A 84 -3.87 7.06 -14.47
N ARG A 85 -2.91 6.62 -15.29
CA ARG A 85 -2.44 7.37 -16.47
C ARG A 85 -3.47 7.43 -17.60
N GLN A 86 -4.44 6.51 -17.61
CA GLN A 86 -5.57 6.48 -18.55
C GLN A 86 -6.82 7.15 -17.96
N VAL A 87 -6.86 7.36 -16.65
CA VAL A 87 -8.02 7.91 -15.92
C VAL A 87 -7.85 9.39 -15.57
N LEU A 88 -6.61 9.87 -15.43
CA LEU A 88 -6.29 11.27 -15.12
C LEU A 88 -5.83 11.99 -16.38
N SER A 89 -6.14 13.28 -16.47
CA SER A 89 -5.51 14.16 -17.46
C SER A 89 -4.00 14.22 -17.23
N GLU A 90 -3.21 14.55 -18.25
CA GLU A 90 -1.75 14.69 -18.12
C GLU A 90 -1.30 15.62 -16.98
N PRO A 91 -1.89 16.83 -16.79
CA PRO A 91 -1.54 17.67 -15.66
C PRO A 91 -1.97 17.07 -14.31
N ASP A 92 -3.14 16.46 -14.22
CA ASP A 92 -3.60 15.79 -12.99
C ASP A 92 -2.70 14.60 -12.65
N PHE A 93 -2.24 13.86 -13.65
CA PHE A 93 -1.32 12.75 -13.47
C PHE A 93 0.03 13.21 -12.89
N ALA A 94 0.54 14.38 -13.31
CA ALA A 94 1.76 14.95 -12.75
C ALA A 94 1.61 15.26 -11.25
N VAL A 95 0.47 15.86 -10.83
CA VAL A 95 0.16 16.09 -9.41
C VAL A 95 0.03 14.77 -8.65
N TYR A 96 -0.68 13.80 -9.23
CA TYR A 96 -0.83 12.46 -8.66
C TYR A 96 0.52 11.75 -8.45
N ALA A 97 1.43 11.87 -9.41
CA ALA A 97 2.77 11.31 -9.31
C ALA A 97 3.59 11.95 -8.18
N ASP A 98 3.54 13.28 -8.02
CA ASP A 98 4.19 13.97 -6.90
C ASP A 98 3.62 13.50 -5.54
N LEU A 99 2.29 13.40 -5.44
CA LEU A 99 1.65 12.89 -4.22
C LEU A 99 2.05 11.45 -3.89
N ARG A 100 2.29 10.60 -4.90
CA ARG A 100 2.79 9.23 -4.67
C ARG A 100 4.21 9.22 -4.11
N VAL A 101 5.08 10.09 -4.62
CA VAL A 101 6.45 10.23 -4.12
C VAL A 101 6.44 10.74 -2.69
N TRP A 102 5.66 11.79 -2.41
CA TRP A 102 5.48 12.33 -1.07
C TRP A 102 4.95 11.28 -0.09
N ARG A 103 3.89 10.56 -0.48
CA ARG A 103 3.29 9.50 0.36
C ARG A 103 4.30 8.42 0.72
N LYS A 104 5.17 8.03 -0.22
CA LYS A 104 6.22 7.05 0.03
C LYS A 104 7.20 7.57 1.09
N ALA A 105 7.68 8.81 0.95
CA ALA A 105 8.61 9.41 1.90
C ALA A 105 8.02 9.51 3.32
N VAL A 106 6.75 9.92 3.44
CA VAL A 106 6.06 9.98 4.74
C VAL A 106 5.92 8.59 5.36
N ALA A 107 5.51 7.60 4.56
CA ALA A 107 5.37 6.23 5.02
C ALA A 107 6.70 5.62 5.50
N GLU A 108 7.80 5.89 4.78
CA GLU A 108 9.14 5.48 5.17
C GLU A 108 9.60 6.16 6.46
N GLN A 109 9.34 7.47 6.62
CA GLN A 109 9.69 8.21 7.83
C GLN A 109 8.92 7.73 9.07
N GLU A 110 7.66 7.36 8.90
CA GLU A 110 6.75 6.94 9.97
C GLU A 110 6.81 5.42 10.23
N GLY A 111 7.56 4.66 9.42
CA GLY A 111 7.65 3.20 9.53
C GLY A 111 6.33 2.47 9.25
N VAL A 112 5.43 3.08 8.47
CA VAL A 112 4.09 2.52 8.17
C VAL A 112 3.98 2.12 6.70
N PRO A 113 3.07 1.20 6.34
CA PRO A 113 2.79 0.91 4.94
C PRO A 113 2.25 2.14 4.20
N VAL A 114 2.60 2.32 2.91
CA VAL A 114 2.16 3.49 2.11
C VAL A 114 0.64 3.71 2.08
N TYR A 115 -0.14 2.63 2.06
CA TYR A 115 -1.60 2.68 2.06
C TYR A 115 -2.19 3.18 3.39
N ALA A 116 -1.40 3.16 4.48
CA ALA A 116 -1.83 3.69 5.78
C ALA A 116 -1.87 5.22 5.79
N VAL A 117 -1.06 5.88 4.94
CA VAL A 117 -1.09 7.33 4.73
C VAL A 117 -2.30 7.69 3.85
N PHE A 118 -2.32 7.22 2.60
CA PHE A 118 -3.46 7.32 1.67
C PHE A 118 -3.44 6.16 0.68
N THR A 119 -4.61 5.67 0.22
CA THR A 119 -4.66 4.69 -0.88
C THR A 119 -4.41 5.34 -2.24
N ASN A 120 -4.20 4.53 -3.29
CA ASN A 120 -4.03 5.07 -4.64
C ASN A 120 -5.31 5.74 -5.14
N GLU A 121 -6.45 5.16 -4.80
CA GLU A 121 -7.80 5.65 -5.10
C GLU A 121 -8.01 7.01 -4.42
N GLN A 122 -7.64 7.13 -3.15
CA GLN A 122 -7.72 8.38 -2.40
C GLN A 122 -6.84 9.47 -3.01
N LEU A 123 -5.58 9.18 -3.34
CA LEU A 123 -4.70 10.15 -4.02
C LEU A 123 -5.28 10.59 -5.38
N ALA A 124 -5.82 9.65 -6.16
CA ALA A 124 -6.43 9.98 -7.45
C ALA A 124 -7.70 10.83 -7.27
N GLU A 125 -8.52 10.55 -6.26
CA GLU A 125 -9.73 11.31 -5.95
C GLU A 125 -9.41 12.72 -5.45
N ILE A 126 -8.38 12.87 -4.59
CA ILE A 126 -7.87 14.18 -4.13
C ILE A 126 -7.53 15.07 -5.32
N VAL A 127 -6.82 14.51 -6.30
CA VAL A 127 -6.41 15.22 -7.51
C VAL A 127 -7.63 15.53 -8.39
N ARG A 128 -8.49 14.54 -8.66
CA ARG A 128 -9.70 14.73 -9.50
C ARG A 128 -10.64 15.79 -8.95
N ARG A 129 -10.84 15.82 -7.63
CA ARG A 129 -11.67 16.83 -6.95
C ARG A 129 -10.97 18.17 -6.77
N ARG A 130 -9.69 18.28 -7.12
CA ARG A 130 -8.86 19.49 -6.95
C ARG A 130 -8.95 20.07 -5.54
N VAL A 131 -8.90 19.20 -4.54
CA VAL A 131 -9.12 19.56 -3.14
C VAL A 131 -8.17 20.68 -2.69
N ASP A 132 -8.71 21.68 -2.00
CA ASP A 132 -7.98 22.88 -1.56
C ASP A 132 -8.15 23.23 -0.07
N ARG A 133 -9.07 22.54 0.62
CA ARG A 133 -9.40 22.70 2.05
C ARG A 133 -9.51 21.37 2.77
N LEU A 134 -9.22 21.36 4.08
CA LEU A 134 -9.30 20.15 4.93
C LEU A 134 -10.69 19.53 4.91
N ALA A 135 -11.74 20.34 4.97
CA ALA A 135 -13.10 19.81 4.96
C ALA A 135 -13.44 19.05 3.65
N ALA A 136 -12.87 19.43 2.51
CA ALA A 136 -13.05 18.70 1.24
C ALA A 136 -12.21 17.41 1.18
N LEU A 137 -11.08 17.34 1.90
CA LEU A 137 -10.36 16.07 2.09
C LEU A 137 -11.20 15.07 2.90
N GLY A 138 -11.95 15.55 3.89
CA GLY A 138 -12.83 14.71 4.73
C GLY A 138 -14.08 14.20 4.03
N GLU A 139 -14.45 14.78 2.90
CA GLU A 139 -15.55 14.31 2.05
C GLU A 139 -15.14 13.11 1.17
N ILE A 140 -13.86 12.71 1.19
CA ILE A 140 -13.34 11.56 0.43
C ILE A 140 -13.47 10.29 1.27
N GLU A 141 -14.06 9.26 0.66
CA GLU A 141 -14.31 7.98 1.32
C GLU A 141 -13.00 7.35 1.86
N GLY A 142 -13.06 6.90 3.12
CA GLY A 142 -11.93 6.28 3.81
C GLY A 142 -10.85 7.25 4.32
N ILE A 143 -11.03 8.58 4.18
CA ILE A 143 -10.19 9.57 4.85
C ILE A 143 -10.86 9.93 6.19
N GLY A 144 -10.42 9.26 7.26
CA GLY A 144 -10.92 9.53 8.61
C GLY A 144 -10.26 10.74 9.29
N PRO A 145 -10.80 11.20 10.44
CA PRO A 145 -10.31 12.37 11.17
C PRO A 145 -8.83 12.26 11.55
N ALA A 146 -8.37 11.07 11.96
CA ALA A 146 -6.96 10.85 12.29
C ALA A 146 -5.99 11.08 11.12
N ARG A 147 -6.40 10.75 9.88
CA ARG A 147 -5.58 11.02 8.67
C ARG A 147 -5.62 12.49 8.29
N LEU A 148 -6.78 13.14 8.46
CA LEU A 148 -6.94 14.58 8.24
C LEU A 148 -6.03 15.39 9.17
N GLU A 149 -6.06 15.09 10.47
CA GLU A 149 -5.24 15.78 11.47
C GLU A 149 -3.75 15.57 11.20
N ARG A 150 -3.35 14.36 10.83
CA ARG A 150 -1.93 14.01 10.67
C ARG A 150 -1.33 14.41 9.32
N TYR A 151 -2.10 14.29 8.24
CA TYR A 151 -1.58 14.42 6.87
C TYR A 151 -2.27 15.50 6.04
N GLY A 152 -3.38 16.07 6.52
CA GLY A 152 -4.22 16.99 5.76
C GLY A 152 -3.51 18.26 5.32
N GLU A 153 -2.84 18.97 6.23
CA GLU A 153 -2.10 20.19 5.89
C GLU A 153 -0.94 19.91 4.93
N ALA A 154 -0.22 18.80 5.13
CA ALA A 154 0.91 18.43 4.28
C ALA A 154 0.47 18.13 2.83
N VAL A 155 -0.65 17.42 2.65
CA VAL A 155 -1.18 17.15 1.30
C VAL A 155 -1.72 18.43 0.64
N LEU A 156 -2.38 19.31 1.39
CA LEU A 156 -2.85 20.59 0.84
C LEU A 156 -1.69 21.50 0.42
N MET A 157 -0.61 21.54 1.20
CA MET A 157 0.60 22.28 0.84
C MET A 157 1.19 21.79 -0.47
N ARG A 158 1.26 20.46 -0.67
CA ARG A 158 1.72 19.85 -1.92
C ARG A 158 0.82 20.19 -3.11
N LEU A 159 -0.50 20.10 -2.92
CA LEU A 159 -1.47 20.46 -3.96
C LEU A 159 -1.38 21.94 -4.39
N ARG A 160 -1.03 22.84 -3.46
CA ARG A 160 -0.81 24.27 -3.75
C ARG A 160 0.51 24.53 -4.46
N ALA A 161 1.54 23.74 -4.15
CA ALA A 161 2.86 23.85 -4.76
C ALA A 161 2.93 23.26 -6.18
N ALA A 162 2.01 22.34 -6.50
CA ALA A 162 1.95 21.75 -7.83
C ALA A 162 1.51 22.78 -8.88
N PRO A 163 2.19 22.87 -10.04
CA PRO A 163 1.80 23.78 -11.11
C PRO A 163 0.41 23.41 -11.62
N ARG A 164 -0.61 24.20 -11.27
CA ARG A 164 -1.93 24.05 -11.87
C ARG A 164 -1.86 24.44 -13.35
N PRO A 165 -2.40 23.62 -14.27
CA PRO A 165 -2.63 24.12 -15.62
C PRO A 165 -3.54 25.35 -15.50
N ALA A 166 -3.14 26.46 -16.13
CA ALA A 166 -3.99 27.64 -16.22
C ALA A 166 -5.35 27.19 -16.78
N ASN A 167 -6.42 27.40 -16.00
CA ASN A 167 -7.76 27.00 -16.39
C ASN A 167 -8.03 27.47 -17.82
N GLY A 168 -8.29 26.53 -18.73
CA GLY A 168 -9.07 26.81 -19.92
C GLY A 168 -10.46 27.21 -19.45
N VAL A 169 -10.65 28.51 -19.27
CA VAL A 169 -11.97 29.12 -19.30
C VAL A 169 -12.57 28.77 -20.64
N SER A 170 -13.77 28.19 -20.64
CA SER A 170 -14.72 28.34 -21.74
C SER A 170 -16.13 28.03 -21.25
N PRO A 171 -17.13 28.63 -21.90
CA PRO A 171 -18.04 29.64 -21.31
C PRO A 171 -19.30 29.08 -20.65
#